data_AF-A0A2V8C5W4-F1
#
_entry.id   AF-A0A2V8C5W4-F1
#
_cell.length_a   1.000
_cell.length_b   1.000
_cell.length_c   1.000
_cell.angle_alpha   90.00
_cell.angle_beta   90.00
_cell.angle_gamma   90.00
#
_symmetry.space_group_name_H-M   'P 1'
#
loop_
_entity.id
_entity.type
_entity.pdbx_description
1 polymer ?
#
loop_
_entity_poly.entity_id
_entity_poly.type
_entity_poly.pdbx_seq_one_letter_code
_entity_poly.pdbx_strand_id
1 'polypeptide(L)'
;MTPDGDIRTYLKMHLGASEIAHFSHGARPLTLDVDGQRLGISICADSSRESHPKTYADLGAQVYAAGVFLTREWYVDDAPRLQKYATKFGMLAVMANQGASTGTYESVGQSAIWAPGGHLLVQADGVESALLTATLAKSGWQGNLVRM
;
A
#
# COMPACT_ATOMS: atom_id res chain seq x y z
N MET A 1 3.94 0.20 14.93
CA MET A 1 4.88 0.61 15.99
C MET A 1 5.69 1.78 15.43
N THR A 2 5.81 2.89 16.15
CA THR A 2 6.68 4.02 15.77
C THR A 2 8.14 3.74 16.16
N PRO A 3 9.12 4.56 15.73
CA PRO A 3 10.51 4.41 16.19
C PRO A 3 10.67 4.43 17.71
N ASP A 4 9.80 5.16 18.42
CA ASP A 4 9.81 5.28 19.89
C ASP A 4 9.10 4.11 20.60
N GLY A 5 8.57 3.14 19.84
CA GLY A 5 7.86 1.97 20.38
C GLY A 5 6.36 2.15 20.55
N ASP A 6 5.78 3.30 20.20
CA ASP A 6 4.33 3.51 20.34
C ASP A 6 3.54 2.61 19.39
N ILE A 7 2.50 1.98 19.91
CA ILE A 7 1.57 1.18 19.12
C ILE A 7 0.42 2.08 18.67
N ARG A 8 0.17 2.08 17.36
CA ARG A 8 -0.96 2.75 16.73
C ARG A 8 -1.76 1.71 15.97
N THR A 9 -3.08 1.76 16.09
CA THR A 9 -3.98 0.78 15.51
C THR A 9 -4.82 1.43 14.43
N TYR A 10 -4.84 0.79 13.27
CA TYR A 10 -5.73 1.11 12.16
C TYR A 10 -6.70 -0.06 11.96
N LEU A 11 -7.97 0.26 11.73
CA LEU A 11 -9.00 -0.71 11.39
C LEU A 11 -9.39 -0.46 9.93
N LYS A 12 -9.39 -1.51 9.12
CA LYS A 12 -9.79 -1.48 7.70
C LYS A 12 -11.15 -0.79 7.57
N MET A 13 -11.22 0.27 6.76
CA MET A 13 -12.41 1.11 6.64
C MET A 13 -13.41 0.56 5.62
N HIS A 14 -12.93 -0.19 4.62
CA HIS A 14 -13.75 -0.78 3.57
C HIS A 14 -13.55 -2.29 3.52
N LEU A 15 -14.51 -3.03 4.06
CA LEU A 15 -14.47 -4.48 4.09
C LEU A 15 -14.85 -5.10 2.73
N GLY A 16 -14.19 -6.20 2.39
CA GLY A 16 -14.62 -7.11 1.32
C GLY A 16 -15.90 -7.87 1.73
N ALA A 17 -16.63 -8.40 0.74
CA ALA A 17 -17.93 -9.03 1.00
C ALA A 17 -17.87 -10.19 2.01
N SER A 18 -16.82 -11.03 1.93
CA SER A 18 -16.61 -12.13 2.88
C SER A 18 -16.17 -11.68 4.27
N GLU A 19 -15.55 -10.50 4.39
CA GLU A 19 -15.03 -9.98 5.66
C GLU A 19 -16.15 -9.43 6.56
N ILE A 20 -17.28 -9.00 5.99
CA ILE A 20 -18.41 -8.39 6.72
C ILE A 20 -19.00 -9.34 7.77
N ALA A 21 -18.92 -10.66 7.54
CA ALA A 21 -19.39 -11.66 8.49
C ALA A 21 -18.50 -11.81 9.73
N HIS A 22 -17.26 -11.30 9.69
CA HIS A 22 -16.22 -11.55 10.69
C HIS A 22 -15.65 -10.29 11.32
N PHE A 23 -15.72 -9.14 10.65
CA PHE A 23 -15.08 -7.90 11.08
C PHE A 23 -16.04 -6.72 11.10
N SER A 24 -15.72 -5.73 11.94
CA SER A 24 -16.33 -4.40 11.89
C SER A 24 -15.39 -3.43 11.18
N HIS A 25 -15.95 -2.53 10.39
CA HIS A 25 -15.18 -1.53 9.67
C HIS A 25 -14.65 -0.45 10.62
N GLY A 26 -13.48 0.09 10.31
CA GLY A 26 -12.95 1.31 10.91
C GLY A 26 -13.71 2.55 10.43
N ALA A 27 -13.83 3.55 11.30
CA ALA A 27 -14.53 4.80 11.00
C ALA A 27 -13.60 5.97 10.65
N ARG A 28 -12.28 5.83 10.86
CA ARG A 28 -11.32 6.93 10.74
C ARG A 28 -10.01 6.48 10.10
N PRO A 29 -9.38 7.35 9.27
CA PRO A 29 -8.04 7.11 8.77
C PRO A 29 -7.02 7.14 9.91
N LEU A 30 -5.86 6.52 9.69
CA LEU A 30 -4.67 6.66 10.54
C LEU A 30 -3.53 7.23 9.71
N THR A 31 -3.05 8.41 10.12
CA THR A 31 -1.79 8.97 9.60
C THR A 31 -0.66 8.77 10.60
N LEU A 32 0.54 8.51 10.10
CA LEU A 32 1.77 8.48 10.87
C LEU A 32 2.72 9.53 10.30
N ASP A 33 3.31 10.35 11.16
CA ASP A 33 4.34 11.30 10.77
C ASP A 33 5.71 10.73 11.17
N VAL A 34 6.61 10.54 10.20
CA VAL A 34 7.96 10.01 10.39
C VAL A 34 8.92 10.89 9.59
N ASP A 35 9.90 11.50 10.25
CA ASP A 35 10.90 12.39 9.62
C ASP A 35 10.30 13.46 8.69
N GLY A 36 9.16 14.04 9.10
CA GLY A 36 8.44 15.06 8.33
C GLY A 36 7.64 14.53 7.13
N GLN A 37 7.65 13.21 6.90
CA GLN A 37 6.80 12.54 5.92
C GLN A 37 5.53 12.04 6.60
N ARG A 38 4.38 12.35 6.00
CA ARG A 38 3.09 11.84 6.46
C ARG A 38 2.68 10.62 5.64
N LEU A 39 2.42 9.52 6.32
CA LEU A 39 2.01 8.25 5.75
C LEU A 39 0.53 8.00 6.02
N GLY A 40 -0.21 7.59 4.99
CA GLY A 40 -1.53 6.99 5.11
C GLY A 40 -1.44 5.46 5.05
N ILE A 41 -2.25 4.79 5.87
CA ILE A 41 -2.29 3.33 5.97
C ILE A 41 -3.56 2.78 5.30
N SER A 42 -3.40 1.71 4.53
CA SER A 42 -4.48 1.04 3.80
C SER A 42 -4.37 -0.47 3.92
N ILE A 43 -5.50 -1.16 4.06
CA ILE A 43 -5.58 -2.61 4.07
C ILE A 43 -6.46 -3.08 2.90
N CYS A 44 -5.84 -3.74 1.91
CA CYS A 44 -6.52 -4.43 0.81
C CYS A 44 -7.68 -3.59 0.22
N ALA A 45 -8.93 -4.05 0.37
CA ALA A 45 -10.14 -3.42 -0.17
C ALA A 45 -10.38 -1.94 0.20
N ASP A 46 -9.65 -1.38 1.16
CA ASP A 46 -9.56 0.07 1.35
C ASP A 46 -9.18 0.81 0.06
N SER A 47 -8.21 0.29 -0.68
CA SER A 47 -7.75 0.88 -1.94
C SER A 47 -8.76 0.71 -3.08
N SER A 48 -9.79 -0.13 -2.94
CA SER A 48 -10.85 -0.26 -3.94
C SER A 48 -11.80 0.94 -3.94
N ARG A 49 -11.76 1.79 -2.90
CA ARG A 49 -12.57 3.02 -2.80
C ARG A 49 -11.67 4.23 -2.98
N GLU A 50 -11.80 4.93 -4.11
CA GLU A 50 -10.99 6.12 -4.40
C GLU A 50 -11.10 7.21 -3.31
N SER A 51 -12.23 7.30 -2.60
CA SER A 51 -12.39 8.20 -1.45
C SER A 51 -11.36 7.98 -0.35
N HIS A 52 -10.82 6.77 -0.21
CA HIS A 52 -9.87 6.41 0.83
C HIS A 52 -8.48 7.05 0.62
N PRO A 53 -7.75 6.82 -0.50
CA PRO A 53 -6.52 7.56 -0.78
C PRO A 53 -6.76 9.06 -0.95
N LYS A 54 -7.93 9.50 -1.44
CA LYS A 54 -8.28 10.93 -1.46
C LYS A 54 -8.25 11.54 -0.06
N THR A 55 -8.85 10.85 0.92
CA THR A 55 -8.87 11.33 2.31
C THR A 55 -7.45 11.53 2.84
N TYR A 56 -6.52 10.62 2.54
CA TYR A 56 -5.12 10.78 2.93
C TYR A 56 -4.44 11.94 2.21
N ALA A 57 -4.70 12.13 0.92
CA ALA A 57 -4.20 13.28 0.18
C ALA A 57 -4.68 14.61 0.79
N ASP A 58 -5.97 14.70 1.15
CA ASP A 58 -6.56 15.87 1.81
C ASP A 58 -5.94 16.13 3.19
N LEU A 59 -5.47 15.08 3.88
CA LEU A 59 -4.74 15.15 5.14
C LEU A 59 -3.24 15.48 4.97
N GLY A 60 -2.78 15.70 3.74
CA GLY A 60 -1.39 16.01 3.41
C GLY A 60 -0.45 14.80 3.46
N ALA A 61 -0.98 13.59 3.31
CA ALA A 61 -0.14 12.40 3.18
C ALA A 61 0.72 12.48 1.91
N GLN A 62 1.98 12.11 2.05
CA GLN A 62 2.96 12.03 0.97
C GLN A 62 3.17 10.57 0.53
N VAL A 63 2.80 9.61 1.38
CA VAL A 63 2.89 8.17 1.11
C VAL A 63 1.55 7.51 1.37
N TYR A 64 1.12 6.66 0.44
CA TYR A 64 -0.03 5.77 0.62
C TYR A 64 0.47 4.33 0.68
N ALA A 65 0.53 3.77 1.89
CA ALA A 65 1.06 2.43 2.16
C ALA A 65 -0.07 1.42 2.27
N ALA A 66 -0.16 0.51 1.30
CA ALA A 66 -1.19 -0.52 1.20
C ALA A 66 -0.60 -1.91 1.47
N GLY A 67 -1.07 -2.56 2.53
CA GLY A 67 -0.87 -3.99 2.75
C GLY A 67 -2.00 -4.78 2.10
N VAL A 68 -1.69 -5.75 1.24
CA VAL A 68 -2.69 -6.44 0.41
C VAL A 68 -2.43 -7.94 0.33
N PHE A 69 -3.48 -8.69 -0.04
CA PHE A 69 -3.39 -10.07 -0.52
C PHE A 69 -4.12 -10.10 -1.86
N LEU A 70 -3.39 -10.28 -2.95
CA LEU A 70 -3.93 -10.27 -4.30
C LEU A 70 -3.62 -11.58 -5.01
N THR A 71 -4.68 -12.23 -5.50
CA THR A 71 -4.56 -13.30 -6.49
C THR A 71 -4.28 -12.70 -7.87
N ARG A 72 -4.05 -13.56 -8.87
CA ARG A 72 -3.85 -13.13 -10.26
C ARG A 72 -5.03 -12.32 -10.77
N GLU A 73 -6.24 -12.74 -10.44
CA GLU A 73 -7.49 -12.13 -10.89
C GLU A 73 -7.71 -10.73 -10.30
N TRP A 74 -7.27 -10.48 -9.08
CA TRP A 74 -7.42 -9.16 -8.46
C TRP A 74 -6.26 -8.23 -8.79
N TYR A 75 -5.05 -8.78 -8.97
CA TYR A 75 -3.86 -7.99 -9.26
C TYR A 75 -3.98 -7.14 -10.52
N VAL A 76 -4.64 -7.66 -11.57
CA VAL A 76 -4.83 -6.96 -12.85
C VAL A 76 -5.61 -5.65 -12.70
N ASP A 77 -6.46 -5.54 -11.68
CA ASP A 77 -7.26 -4.33 -11.42
C ASP A 77 -6.65 -3.47 -10.30
N ASP A 78 -6.11 -4.11 -9.26
CA ASP A 78 -5.69 -3.43 -8.03
C ASP A 78 -4.33 -2.73 -8.18
N ALA A 79 -3.35 -3.35 -8.86
CA ALA A 79 -2.05 -2.72 -9.07
C ALA A 79 -2.13 -1.46 -9.96
N PRO A 80 -2.83 -1.46 -11.12
CA PRO A 80 -3.03 -0.24 -11.91
C PRO A 80 -3.82 0.84 -11.15
N ARG A 81 -4.71 0.44 -10.24
CA ARG A 81 -5.45 1.39 -9.39
C ARG A 81 -4.52 2.12 -8.42
N LEU A 82 -3.62 1.40 -7.75
CA LEU A 82 -2.61 2.02 -6.87
C LEU A 82 -1.65 2.92 -7.65
N GLN A 83 -1.21 2.49 -8.84
CA GLN A 83 -0.44 3.34 -9.74
C GLN A 83 -1.19 4.64 -10.09
N LYS A 84 -2.47 4.54 -10.45
CA LYS A 84 -3.32 5.69 -10.77
C LYS A 84 -3.42 6.65 -9.58
N TYR A 85 -3.49 6.15 -8.35
CA TYR A 85 -3.51 7.00 -7.15
C TYR A 85 -2.21 7.76 -6.94
N ALA A 86 -1.07 7.15 -7.27
CA ALA A 86 0.22 7.86 -7.23
C ALA A 86 0.23 9.07 -8.19
N THR A 87 -0.35 8.94 -9.39
CA THR A 87 -0.52 10.08 -10.31
C THR A 87 -1.55 11.06 -9.79
N LYS A 88 -2.75 10.59 -9.44
CA LYS A 88 -3.93 11.43 -9.17
C LYS A 88 -3.79 12.25 -7.90
N PHE A 89 -3.15 11.68 -6.87
CA PHE A 89 -3.03 12.32 -5.57
C PHE A 89 -1.60 12.78 -5.27
N GLY A 90 -0.65 12.59 -6.19
CA GLY A 90 0.73 13.04 -6.02
C GLY A 90 1.46 12.38 -4.85
N MET A 91 1.03 11.18 -4.44
CA MET A 91 1.64 10.42 -3.34
C MET A 91 2.56 9.33 -3.88
N LEU A 92 3.58 8.96 -3.10
CA LEU A 92 4.28 7.70 -3.27
C LEU A 92 3.31 6.56 -2.92
N ALA A 93 2.96 5.72 -3.88
CA ALA A 93 2.11 4.55 -3.61
C ALA A 93 3.01 3.33 -3.36
N VAL A 94 2.84 2.69 -2.19
CA VAL A 94 3.59 1.51 -1.79
C VAL A 94 2.61 0.35 -1.63
N MET A 95 2.84 -0.73 -2.35
CA MET A 95 2.06 -1.97 -2.23
C MET A 95 2.95 -3.08 -1.69
N ALA A 96 2.63 -3.54 -0.49
CA ALA A 96 3.15 -4.77 0.08
C ALA A 96 2.09 -5.87 -0.10
N ASN A 97 2.24 -6.69 -1.14
CA ASN A 97 1.42 -7.87 -1.34
C ASN A 97 2.06 -9.08 -0.65
N GLN A 98 1.23 -9.98 -0.13
CA GLN A 98 1.69 -11.27 0.41
C GLN A 98 2.56 -12.00 -0.62
N GLY A 99 3.75 -12.46 -0.23
CA GLY A 99 4.58 -13.33 -1.07
C GLY A 99 4.00 -14.75 -1.15
N ALA A 100 4.82 -15.78 -0.90
CA ALA A 100 4.32 -17.14 -0.80
C ALA A 100 3.20 -17.25 0.25
N SER A 101 2.11 -17.95 -0.08
CA SER A 101 0.93 -18.10 0.76
C SER A 101 0.50 -19.56 0.86
N THR A 102 -0.06 -19.94 2.00
CA THR A 102 -0.72 -21.24 2.21
C THR A 102 -2.21 -21.00 2.45
N GLY A 103 -3.08 -21.73 1.74
CA GLY A 103 -4.53 -21.57 1.88
C GLY A 103 -5.30 -21.88 0.59
N THR A 104 -6.58 -21.48 0.57
CA THR A 104 -7.48 -21.71 -0.58
C THR A 104 -7.15 -20.84 -1.79
N TYR A 105 -6.47 -19.72 -1.57
CA TYR A 105 -6.06 -18.79 -2.62
C TYR A 105 -4.55 -18.68 -2.67
N GLU A 106 -4.02 -18.47 -3.88
CA GLU A 106 -2.60 -18.24 -4.12
C GLU A 106 -2.37 -16.75 -4.40
N SER A 107 -1.46 -16.15 -3.63
CA SER A 107 -0.99 -14.80 -3.92
C SER A 107 -0.05 -14.81 -5.13
N VAL A 108 -0.06 -13.73 -5.90
CA VAL A 108 0.96 -13.51 -6.94
C VAL A 108 2.22 -12.82 -6.41
N GLY A 109 2.18 -12.29 -5.19
CA GLY A 109 3.26 -11.42 -4.69
C GLY A 109 3.34 -10.15 -5.54
N GLN A 110 4.47 -9.92 -6.22
CA GLN A 110 4.63 -8.75 -7.11
C GLN A 110 4.38 -7.43 -6.39
N SER A 111 4.85 -7.31 -5.15
CA SER A 111 4.89 -6.02 -4.43
C SER A 111 5.53 -4.95 -5.29
N ALA A 112 5.09 -3.70 -5.17
CA ALA A 112 5.50 -2.63 -6.08
C ALA A 112 5.49 -1.25 -5.40
N ILE A 113 6.29 -0.33 -5.92
CA ILE A 113 6.31 1.07 -5.51
C ILE A 113 6.24 1.98 -6.73
N TRP A 114 5.33 2.95 -6.69
CA TRP A 114 5.18 3.96 -7.73
C TRP A 114 5.46 5.36 -7.18
N ALA A 115 6.28 6.13 -7.90
CA ALA A 115 6.56 7.53 -7.61
C ALA A 115 5.30 8.39 -7.74
N PRO A 116 5.25 9.57 -7.08
CA PRO A 116 4.34 10.64 -7.46
C PRO A 116 4.39 10.85 -8.98
N GLY A 117 3.23 10.80 -9.64
CA GLY A 117 3.13 10.80 -11.11
C GLY A 117 2.90 9.42 -11.73
N GLY A 118 3.03 8.33 -10.97
CA GLY A 118 2.67 6.96 -11.39
C GLY A 118 3.78 6.17 -12.07
N HIS A 119 5.01 6.70 -12.10
CA HIS A 119 6.15 5.93 -12.62
C HIS A 119 6.49 4.77 -11.68
N LEU A 120 6.60 3.56 -12.22
CA LEU A 120 7.02 2.38 -11.45
C LEU A 120 8.50 2.52 -11.08
N LEU A 121 8.79 2.55 -9.78
CA LEU A 121 10.16 2.65 -9.28
C LEU A 121 10.81 1.28 -9.13
N VAL A 122 10.06 0.31 -8.60
CA VAL A 122 10.53 -1.04 -8.33
C VAL A 122 9.34 -1.99 -8.17
N GLN A 123 9.51 -3.24 -8.59
CA GLN A 123 8.56 -4.32 -8.42
C GLN A 123 9.28 -5.63 -8.08
N ALA A 124 8.67 -6.48 -7.26
CA ALA A 124 9.06 -7.87 -7.09
C ALA A 124 8.65 -8.71 -8.32
N ASP A 125 9.35 -9.81 -8.58
CA ASP A 125 9.08 -10.66 -9.75
C ASP A 125 7.82 -11.51 -9.53
N GLY A 126 7.65 -12.03 -8.32
CA GLY A 126 6.54 -12.91 -7.93
C GLY A 126 6.44 -13.04 -6.41
N VAL A 127 6.42 -14.28 -5.94
CA VAL A 127 6.14 -14.66 -4.53
C VAL A 127 7.40 -14.79 -3.68
N GLU A 128 8.57 -14.42 -4.20
CA GLU A 128 9.84 -14.52 -3.50
C GLU A 128 9.90 -13.65 -2.24
N SER A 129 10.80 -14.01 -1.32
CA SER A 129 11.15 -13.13 -0.22
C SER A 129 12.00 -11.97 -0.76
N ALA A 130 11.47 -10.75 -0.65
CA ALA A 130 12.14 -9.56 -1.12
C ALA A 130 11.84 -8.34 -0.24
N LEU A 131 12.77 -7.39 -0.24
CA LEU A 131 12.61 -6.05 0.30
C LEU A 131 12.67 -5.05 -0.83
N LEU A 132 11.59 -4.26 -0.96
CA LEU A 132 11.54 -3.12 -1.86
C LEU A 132 11.73 -1.85 -1.04
N THR A 133 12.57 -0.96 -1.56
CA THR A 133 12.83 0.34 -0.93
C THR A 133 12.62 1.45 -1.94
N ALA A 134 12.14 2.59 -1.46
CA ALA A 134 12.11 3.84 -2.21
C ALA A 134 12.80 4.92 -1.39
N THR A 135 13.82 5.54 -1.98
CA THR A 135 14.64 6.58 -1.34
C THR A 135 14.39 7.91 -2.02
N LEU A 136 14.05 8.94 -1.24
CA LEU A 136 13.90 10.30 -1.75
C LEU A 136 15.28 10.97 -1.81
N ALA A 137 15.78 11.21 -3.02
CA ALA A 137 17.01 11.96 -3.27
C ALA A 137 16.70 13.32 -3.89
N LYS A 138 17.73 14.16 -4.06
CA LYS A 138 17.59 15.47 -4.75
C LYS A 138 17.05 15.34 -6.18
N SER A 139 17.33 14.24 -6.85
CA SER A 139 16.86 13.93 -8.20
C SER A 139 15.45 13.33 -8.25
N GLY A 140 14.81 13.12 -7.09
CA GLY A 140 13.51 12.46 -6.97
C GLY A 140 13.61 11.08 -6.30
N TRP A 141 12.51 10.33 -6.38
CA TRP A 141 12.42 9.00 -5.81
C TRP A 141 13.21 7.97 -6.63
N GLN A 142 13.89 7.06 -5.94
CA GLN A 142 14.64 5.96 -6.53
C GLN A 142 14.21 4.64 -5.89
N GLY A 143 13.90 3.64 -6.70
CA GLY A 143 13.52 2.30 -6.25
C GLY A 143 14.71 1.35 -6.20
N ASN A 144 14.71 0.43 -5.24
CA ASN A 144 15.67 -0.67 -5.17
C ASN A 144 15.02 -1.96 -4.65
N LEU A 145 15.44 -3.09 -5.21
CA LEU A 145 14.98 -4.44 -4.88
C LEU A 145 16.14 -5.24 -4.26
N VAL A 146 15.92 -5.81 -3.08
CA VAL A 146 16.83 -6.76 -2.44
C VAL A 146 16.13 -8.10 -2.31
N ARG A 147 16.72 -9.15 -2.89
CA ARG A 147 16.25 -10.53 -2.75
C ARG A 147 16.88 -11.15 -1.51
N MET A 148 16.10 -11.94 -0.77
CA MET A 148 16.54 -12.63 0.45
C MET A 148 16.74 -14.11 0.23
#